data_AF-J5GBZ6-F1
#
_entry.id   AF-J5GBZ6-F1
#
_cell.length_a   1.000
_cell.length_b   1.000
_cell.length_c   1.000
_cell.angle_alpha   90.00
_cell.angle_beta   90.00
_cell.angle_gamma   90.00
#
_symmetry.space_group_name_H-M   'P 1'
#
loop_
_entity.id
_entity.type
_entity.pdbx_description
1 polymer ?
#
loop_
_entity_poly.entity_id
_entity_poly.type
_entity_poly.pdbx_seq_one_letter_code
_entity_poly.pdbx_strand_id
1 'polypeptide(L)'
;MVKKRRLSQNEEAIRGILIIIAFIVGLVFLRDILAKRGVRILMLTRQDYMNAAEYYMQKKYGEKFEGEYIVDNSIYVHPKAKPEWHAVVEIENDGIMTSFHDNYVGYLKKEELEKYIYELVKPIYGECKVYTQPYDFPNDDGIGKNTDIFTYTKKANYVIRIFVSSNIGEKDKDFDSICNILVNDKIYCSRLVVTYISKEDLNALNEIDVDKLFYTKKFYMRLTAVYNRRVKEFDGEVYEVEGEYDYGK
;
A
#
# COMPACT_ATOMS: atom_id res chain seq x y z
N MET A 1 -26.82 6.31 -65.14
CA MET A 1 -25.45 6.90 -65.11
C MET A 1 -25.45 8.02 -64.07
N VAL A 2 -24.95 7.76 -62.84
CA VAL A 2 -24.99 8.76 -61.76
C VAL A 2 -23.83 9.74 -61.94
N LYS A 3 -24.15 11.01 -62.19
CA LYS A 3 -23.19 12.09 -62.42
C LYS A 3 -22.48 12.41 -61.10
N LYS A 4 -21.20 12.04 -60.96
CA LYS A 4 -20.37 12.47 -59.81
C LYS A 4 -20.31 14.00 -59.80
N ARG A 5 -20.81 14.65 -58.75
CA ARG A 5 -20.60 16.09 -58.52
C ARG A 5 -19.09 16.33 -58.37
N ARG A 6 -18.50 17.19 -59.21
CA ARG A 6 -17.14 17.71 -59.00
C ARG A 6 -17.20 18.61 -57.77
N LEU A 7 -16.47 18.24 -56.72
CA LEU A 7 -16.27 19.09 -55.55
C LEU A 7 -15.52 20.34 -56.00
N SER A 8 -15.87 21.49 -55.45
CA SER A 8 -15.09 22.72 -55.67
C SER A 8 -13.71 22.57 -55.02
N GLN A 9 -12.69 23.27 -55.52
CA GLN A 9 -11.34 23.24 -54.93
C GLN A 9 -11.33 23.54 -53.42
N ASN A 10 -12.26 24.38 -52.96
CA ASN A 10 -12.44 24.71 -51.56
C ASN A 10 -12.96 23.52 -50.73
N GLU A 11 -13.89 22.72 -51.29
CA GLU A 11 -14.39 21.51 -50.63
C GLU A 11 -13.33 20.40 -50.56
N GLU A 12 -12.49 20.26 -51.59
CA GLU A 12 -11.35 19.33 -51.57
C GLU A 12 -10.29 19.76 -50.53
N ALA A 13 -9.98 21.05 -50.43
CA ALA A 13 -9.07 21.59 -49.43
C ALA A 13 -9.61 21.38 -47.99
N ILE A 14 -10.89 21.67 -47.74
CA ILE A 14 -11.54 21.43 -46.44
C ILE A 14 -11.51 19.93 -46.10
N ARG A 15 -11.82 19.05 -47.06
CA ARG A 15 -11.75 17.60 -46.86
C ARG A 15 -10.33 17.14 -46.52
N GLY A 16 -9.32 17.69 -47.17
CA GLY A 16 -7.91 17.42 -46.86
C GLY A 16 -7.54 17.81 -45.43
N ILE A 17 -7.94 19.02 -45.00
CA ILE A 17 -7.73 19.50 -43.63
C ILE A 17 -8.41 18.57 -42.61
N LEU A 18 -9.66 18.16 -42.87
CA LEU A 18 -10.41 17.26 -41.98
C LEU A 18 -9.73 15.89 -41.82
N ILE A 19 -9.17 15.34 -42.90
CA ILE A 19 -8.44 14.05 -42.85
C ILE A 19 -7.18 14.18 -41.98
N ILE A 20 -6.43 15.28 -42.12
CA ILE A 20 -5.23 15.53 -41.32
C ILE A 20 -5.59 15.65 -39.84
N ILE A 21 -6.65 16.41 -39.51
CA ILE A 21 -7.13 16.54 -38.13
C ILE A 21 -7.53 15.18 -37.57
N ALA A 22 -8.34 14.40 -38.30
CA ALA A 22 -8.77 13.07 -37.85
C ALA A 22 -7.57 12.13 -37.61
N PHE A 23 -6.54 12.19 -38.47
CA PHE A 23 -5.32 11.41 -38.31
C PHE A 23 -4.53 11.81 -37.06
N ILE A 24 -4.32 13.12 -36.83
CA ILE A 24 -3.63 13.63 -35.64
C ILE A 24 -4.39 13.23 -34.37
N VAL A 25 -5.71 13.41 -34.35
CA VAL A 25 -6.56 13.03 -33.23
C VAL A 25 -6.45 11.51 -32.96
N GLY A 26 -6.47 10.68 -34.01
CA GLY A 26 -6.27 9.24 -33.88
C GLY A 26 -4.93 8.85 -33.26
N LEU A 27 -3.83 9.52 -33.64
CA LEU A 27 -2.52 9.28 -33.05
C LEU A 27 -2.46 9.67 -31.56
N VAL A 28 -3.10 10.76 -31.18
CA VAL A 28 -3.17 11.19 -29.77
C VAL A 28 -3.92 10.16 -28.92
N PHE A 29 -5.07 9.66 -29.40
CA PHE A 29 -5.81 8.60 -28.71
C PHE A 29 -5.02 7.29 -28.63
N LEU A 30 -4.36 6.89 -29.71
CA LEU A 30 -3.55 5.67 -29.72
C LEU A 30 -2.39 5.78 -28.72
N ARG A 31 -1.70 6.94 -28.67
CA ARG A 31 -0.65 7.22 -27.70
C ARG A 31 -1.17 7.06 -26.26
N ASP A 32 -2.29 7.71 -25.94
CA ASP A 32 -2.87 7.68 -24.58
C ASP A 32 -3.19 6.25 -24.13
N ILE A 33 -3.80 5.43 -25.01
CA ILE A 33 -4.11 4.03 -24.71
C ILE A 33 -2.83 3.22 -24.46
N LEU A 34 -1.80 3.42 -25.29
CA LEU A 34 -0.55 2.67 -25.16
C LEU A 34 0.27 3.11 -23.94
N ALA A 35 0.30 4.41 -23.62
CA ALA A 35 0.94 4.93 -22.42
C ALA A 35 0.29 4.39 -21.15
N LYS A 36 -1.05 4.36 -21.08
CA LYS A 36 -1.79 3.74 -19.95
C LYS A 36 -1.54 2.24 -19.80
N ARG A 37 -1.16 1.57 -20.89
CA ARG A 37 -0.76 0.15 -20.88
C ARG A 37 0.71 -0.07 -20.55
N GLY A 38 1.47 1.00 -20.28
CA GLY A 38 2.87 0.92 -19.87
C GLY A 38 3.88 1.00 -21.02
N VAL A 39 3.49 1.33 -22.26
CA VAL A 39 4.47 1.40 -23.37
C VAL A 39 5.46 2.55 -23.12
N ARG A 40 6.67 2.20 -22.65
CA ARG A 40 7.60 3.14 -22.01
C ARG A 40 7.99 4.32 -22.90
N ILE A 41 8.25 4.07 -24.19
CA ILE A 41 8.64 5.14 -25.14
C ILE A 41 7.55 6.20 -25.33
N LEU A 42 6.30 5.92 -24.95
CA LEU A 42 5.18 6.85 -25.04
C LEU A 42 4.88 7.57 -23.72
N MET A 43 5.50 7.14 -22.62
CA MET A 43 5.38 7.72 -21.27
C MET A 43 6.45 8.79 -21.05
N LEU A 44 6.16 9.99 -21.53
CA LEU A 44 7.13 11.08 -21.65
C LEU A 44 7.12 12.04 -20.47
N THR A 45 6.03 12.05 -19.70
CA THR A 45 5.77 13.00 -18.62
C THR A 45 5.40 12.28 -17.34
N ARG A 46 5.60 12.93 -16.19
CA ARG A 46 5.11 12.43 -14.89
C ARG A 46 3.61 12.12 -14.92
N GLN A 47 2.83 12.92 -15.66
CA GLN A 47 1.39 12.70 -15.82
C GLN A 47 1.07 11.40 -16.56
N ASP A 48 1.90 10.99 -17.53
CA ASP A 48 1.69 9.70 -18.22
C ASP A 48 1.85 8.53 -17.24
N TYR A 49 2.81 8.61 -16.32
CA TYR A 49 2.99 7.62 -15.25
C TYR A 49 1.82 7.63 -14.25
N MET A 50 1.37 8.80 -13.81
CA MET A 50 0.16 8.92 -12.95
C MET A 50 -1.06 8.28 -13.61
N ASN A 51 -1.35 8.65 -14.86
CA ASN A 51 -2.50 8.14 -15.59
C ASN A 51 -2.43 6.62 -15.79
N ALA A 52 -1.23 6.08 -16.02
CA ALA A 52 -1.03 4.65 -16.17
C ALA A 52 -1.21 3.90 -14.85
N ALA A 53 -0.72 4.44 -13.74
CA ALA A 53 -0.95 3.88 -12.41
C ALA A 53 -2.43 3.91 -12.00
N GLU A 54 -3.11 5.04 -12.19
CA GLU A 54 -4.57 5.14 -11.97
C GLU A 54 -5.34 4.12 -12.82
N TYR A 55 -4.97 3.99 -14.10
CA TYR A 55 -5.56 3.00 -15.00
C TYR A 55 -5.31 1.57 -14.54
N TYR A 56 -4.08 1.24 -14.13
CA TYR A 56 -3.71 -0.06 -13.58
C TYR A 56 -4.54 -0.38 -12.33
N MET A 57 -4.60 0.54 -11.37
CA MET A 57 -5.35 0.37 -10.12
C MET A 57 -6.85 0.21 -10.39
N GLN A 58 -7.42 1.04 -11.26
CA GLN A 58 -8.83 0.94 -11.64
C GLN A 58 -9.13 -0.40 -12.31
N LYS A 59 -8.25 -0.87 -13.20
CA LYS A 59 -8.42 -2.16 -13.88
C LYS A 59 -8.33 -3.34 -12.90
N LYS A 60 -7.45 -3.27 -11.91
CA LYS A 60 -7.22 -4.34 -10.92
C LYS A 60 -8.33 -4.40 -9.86
N TYR A 61 -8.82 -3.25 -9.39
CA TYR A 61 -9.74 -3.18 -8.24
C TYR A 61 -11.18 -2.79 -8.60
N GLY A 62 -11.41 -2.24 -9.79
CA GLY A 62 -12.74 -1.86 -10.26
C GLY A 62 -13.28 -0.56 -9.63
N GLU A 63 -12.41 0.26 -9.03
CA GLU A 63 -12.75 1.54 -8.42
C GLU A 63 -11.86 2.67 -8.94
N LYS A 64 -12.22 3.92 -8.65
CA LYS A 64 -11.45 5.09 -9.13
C LYS A 64 -10.39 5.48 -8.12
N PHE A 65 -9.19 5.75 -8.62
CA PHE A 65 -8.05 6.25 -7.86
C PHE A 65 -7.66 7.64 -8.35
N GLU A 66 -6.90 8.35 -7.52
CA GLU A 66 -6.22 9.60 -7.85
C GLU A 66 -4.76 9.48 -7.45
N GLY A 67 -3.86 9.88 -8.35
CA GLY A 67 -2.45 10.01 -8.06
C GLY A 67 -2.14 11.27 -7.26
N GLU A 68 -1.30 11.14 -6.24
CA GLU A 68 -0.90 12.24 -5.36
C GLU A 68 0.43 12.85 -5.80
N TYR A 69 1.49 12.02 -5.81
CA TYR A 69 2.84 12.45 -6.16
C TYR A 69 3.73 11.25 -6.52
N ILE A 70 4.89 11.54 -7.12
CA ILE A 70 5.94 10.57 -7.44
C ILE A 70 7.15 10.82 -6.56
N VAL A 71 7.67 9.77 -5.93
CA VAL A 71 8.98 9.75 -5.28
C VAL A 71 9.76 8.56 -5.84
N ASP A 72 10.96 8.82 -6.36
CA ASP A 72 11.79 7.81 -7.00
C ASP A 72 11.01 7.00 -8.07
N ASN A 73 10.93 5.68 -7.91
CA ASN A 73 10.16 4.77 -8.78
C ASN A 73 8.79 4.42 -8.19
N SER A 74 8.25 5.25 -7.30
CA SER A 74 7.00 4.98 -6.60
C SER A 74 5.97 6.10 -6.83
N ILE A 75 4.74 5.67 -7.07
CA ILE A 75 3.58 6.54 -7.30
C ILE A 75 2.64 6.36 -6.11
N TYR A 76 2.36 7.44 -5.40
CA TYR A 76 1.39 7.43 -4.31
C TYR A 76 0.00 7.70 -4.89
N VAL A 77 -0.96 6.85 -4.52
CA VAL A 77 -2.34 6.92 -4.97
C VAL A 77 -3.29 6.69 -3.81
N HIS A 78 -4.50 7.23 -3.90
CA HIS A 78 -5.59 6.88 -3.01
C HIS A 78 -6.86 6.55 -3.79
N PRO A 79 -7.73 5.66 -3.28
CA PRO A 79 -9.07 5.51 -3.83
C PRO A 79 -9.86 6.80 -3.57
N LYS A 80 -10.67 7.24 -4.53
CA LYS A 80 -11.50 8.45 -4.36
C LYS A 80 -12.46 8.36 -3.17
N ALA A 81 -12.88 7.15 -2.82
CA ALA A 81 -13.81 6.90 -1.72
C ALA A 81 -13.14 6.95 -0.34
N LYS A 82 -11.81 6.77 -0.26
CA LYS A 82 -11.02 6.80 0.96
C LYS A 82 -9.69 7.54 0.75
N PRO A 83 -9.72 8.88 0.66
CA PRO A 83 -8.52 9.69 0.41
C PRO A 83 -7.43 9.56 1.50
N GLU A 84 -7.78 9.04 2.67
CA GLU A 84 -6.85 8.74 3.77
C GLU A 84 -6.02 7.48 3.56
N TRP A 85 -6.29 6.68 2.51
CA TRP A 85 -5.54 5.49 2.17
C TRP A 85 -4.48 5.79 1.11
N HIS A 86 -3.23 5.91 1.55
CA HIS A 86 -2.08 6.25 0.70
C HIS A 86 -1.34 5.00 0.20
N ALA A 87 -1.89 4.36 -0.83
CA ALA A 87 -1.26 3.19 -1.43
C ALA A 87 -0.07 3.58 -2.31
N VAL A 88 0.92 2.69 -2.35
CA VAL A 88 2.11 2.83 -3.18
C VAL A 88 2.00 1.91 -4.38
N VAL A 89 2.27 2.47 -5.56
CA VAL A 89 2.42 1.75 -6.82
C VAL A 89 3.86 1.91 -7.29
N GLU A 90 4.64 0.83 -7.17
CA GLU A 90 6.02 0.78 -7.66
C GLU A 90 6.05 0.60 -9.19
N ILE A 91 6.99 1.29 -9.83
CA ILE A 91 7.24 1.29 -11.25
C ILE A 91 8.44 0.40 -11.54
N GLU A 92 8.24 -0.62 -12.36
CA GLU A 92 9.32 -1.45 -12.89
C GLU A 92 9.42 -1.25 -14.41
N ASN A 93 10.65 -1.16 -14.94
CA ASN A 93 10.89 -0.93 -16.36
C ASN A 93 11.81 -2.01 -16.93
N ASP A 94 11.31 -2.79 -17.88
CA ASP A 94 12.11 -3.83 -18.56
C ASP A 94 12.88 -3.30 -19.79
N GLY A 95 12.75 -2.00 -20.07
CA GLY A 95 13.32 -1.33 -21.24
C GLY A 95 12.31 -1.03 -22.34
N ILE A 96 11.22 -1.81 -22.45
CA ILE A 96 10.16 -1.70 -23.46
C ILE A 96 8.83 -1.31 -22.79
N MET A 97 8.51 -1.97 -21.70
CA MET A 97 7.29 -1.86 -20.94
C MET A 97 7.59 -1.34 -19.53
N THR A 98 6.62 -0.61 -19.00
CA THR A 98 6.53 -0.21 -17.61
C THR A 98 5.44 -1.06 -16.96
N SER A 99 5.82 -1.86 -15.96
CA SER A 99 4.92 -2.61 -15.08
C SER A 99 4.68 -1.83 -13.79
N PHE A 100 3.54 -2.15 -13.16
CA PHE A 100 3.08 -1.50 -11.94
C PHE A 100 2.72 -2.56 -10.92
N HIS A 101 3.18 -2.36 -9.69
CA HIS A 101 2.98 -3.27 -8.58
C HIS A 101 2.51 -2.48 -7.37
N ASP A 102 1.51 -2.93 -6.63
CA ASP A 102 0.86 -2.13 -5.60
C ASP A 102 0.74 -2.82 -4.25
N ASN A 103 0.62 -2.02 -3.18
CA ASN A 103 0.39 -2.50 -1.82
C ASN A 103 -1.10 -2.45 -1.38
N TYR A 104 -2.04 -2.11 -2.27
CA TYR A 104 -3.40 -1.69 -1.91
C TYR A 104 -4.23 -2.76 -1.18
N VAL A 105 -4.00 -4.04 -1.47
CA VAL A 105 -4.69 -5.14 -0.78
C VAL A 105 -4.47 -5.11 0.73
N GLY A 106 -3.35 -4.56 1.21
CA GLY A 106 -3.14 -4.39 2.64
C GLY A 106 -4.21 -3.52 3.30
N TYR A 107 -4.66 -2.45 2.64
CA TYR A 107 -5.76 -1.63 3.13
C TYR A 107 -7.10 -2.38 3.08
N LEU A 108 -7.34 -3.18 2.04
CA LEU A 108 -8.56 -3.99 1.91
C LEU A 108 -8.67 -5.08 2.98
N LYS A 109 -7.54 -5.61 3.46
CA LYS A 109 -7.50 -6.70 4.47
C LYS A 109 -7.32 -6.21 5.90
N LYS A 110 -7.02 -4.92 6.08
CA LYS A 110 -6.62 -4.30 7.35
C LYS A 110 -7.54 -4.65 8.52
N GLU A 111 -8.83 -4.31 8.41
CA GLU A 111 -9.80 -4.51 9.50
C GLU A 111 -9.97 -5.99 9.87
N GLU A 112 -10.06 -6.87 8.87
CA GLU A 112 -10.21 -8.31 9.07
C GLU A 112 -8.97 -8.90 9.76
N LEU A 113 -7.78 -8.50 9.30
CA LEU A 113 -6.51 -8.98 9.83
C LEU A 113 -6.23 -8.44 11.23
N GLU A 114 -6.51 -7.17 11.50
CA GLU A 114 -6.36 -6.55 12.82
C GLU A 114 -7.25 -7.23 13.85
N LYS A 115 -8.51 -7.52 13.50
CA LYS A 115 -9.43 -8.25 14.37
C LYS A 115 -8.94 -9.67 14.65
N TYR A 116 -8.43 -10.37 13.63
CA TYR A 116 -7.88 -11.72 13.80
C TYR A 116 -6.68 -11.71 14.76
N ILE A 117 -5.72 -10.80 14.55
CA ILE A 117 -4.55 -10.66 15.42
C ILE A 117 -4.97 -10.25 16.84
N TYR A 118 -5.92 -9.32 16.99
CA TYR A 118 -6.43 -8.93 18.31
C TYR A 118 -6.92 -10.14 19.12
N GLU A 119 -7.73 -11.01 18.53
CA GLU A 119 -8.22 -12.21 19.24
C GLU A 119 -7.08 -13.19 19.59
N LEU A 120 -6.02 -13.26 18.78
CA LEU A 120 -4.85 -14.09 19.08
C LEU A 120 -4.02 -13.55 20.24
N VAL A 121 -3.88 -12.23 20.36
CA VAL A 121 -2.97 -11.61 21.33
C VAL A 121 -3.65 -11.23 22.64
N LYS A 122 -4.99 -11.12 22.64
CA LYS A 122 -5.80 -10.80 23.82
C LYS A 122 -5.59 -11.73 25.01
N PRO A 123 -5.37 -13.06 24.88
CA PRO A 123 -5.07 -13.92 26.02
C PRO A 123 -3.76 -13.58 26.74
N ILE A 124 -2.83 -12.90 26.05
CA ILE A 124 -1.51 -12.52 26.60
C ILE A 124 -1.58 -11.10 27.15
N TYR A 125 -2.06 -10.14 26.34
CA TYR A 125 -2.01 -8.72 26.69
C TYR A 125 -3.30 -8.16 27.29
N GLY A 126 -4.41 -8.92 27.26
CA GLY A 126 -5.72 -8.42 27.63
C GLY A 126 -6.23 -7.36 26.65
N GLU A 127 -6.71 -6.24 27.18
CA GLU A 127 -7.16 -5.10 26.38
C GLU A 127 -5.97 -4.44 25.66
N CYS A 128 -6.02 -4.40 24.33
CA CYS A 128 -4.96 -3.86 23.48
C CYS A 128 -5.56 -3.27 22.19
N LYS A 129 -4.73 -2.52 21.46
CA LYS A 129 -5.03 -2.06 20.09
C LYS A 129 -4.05 -2.67 19.11
N VAL A 130 -4.56 -3.13 17.98
CA VAL A 130 -3.76 -3.72 16.90
C VAL A 130 -3.93 -2.89 15.65
N TYR A 131 -2.82 -2.48 15.05
CA TYR A 131 -2.77 -1.83 13.76
C TYR A 131 -1.83 -2.57 12.82
N THR A 132 -2.28 -2.84 11.61
CA THR A 132 -1.46 -3.35 10.53
C THR A 132 -1.16 -2.25 9.54
N GLN A 133 0.10 -2.13 9.14
CA GLN A 133 0.50 -1.14 8.16
C GLN A 133 1.07 -1.85 6.94
N PRO A 134 0.44 -1.75 5.75
CA PRO A 134 1.11 -2.18 4.53
C PRO A 134 2.39 -1.36 4.36
N TYR A 135 3.50 -2.01 4.02
CA TYR A 135 4.74 -1.30 3.79
C TYR A 135 4.67 -0.52 2.47
N ASP A 136 5.53 0.47 2.27
CA ASP A 136 5.75 1.15 0.98
C ASP A 136 6.38 0.24 -0.10
N PHE A 137 6.29 -1.08 0.05
CA PHE A 137 6.72 -2.06 -0.93
C PHE A 137 5.49 -2.73 -1.55
N PRO A 138 5.53 -3.03 -2.85
CA PRO A 138 4.42 -3.68 -3.51
C PRO A 138 4.21 -5.10 -3.00
N ASN A 139 2.98 -5.58 -3.18
CA ASN A 139 2.64 -6.97 -3.00
C ASN A 139 3.21 -7.83 -4.13
N ASP A 140 3.34 -9.14 -3.87
CA ASP A 140 3.49 -10.17 -4.91
C ASP A 140 2.36 -10.04 -5.95
N ASP A 141 2.68 -10.11 -7.24
CA ASP A 141 1.77 -9.95 -8.38
C ASP A 141 0.54 -10.88 -8.32
N GLY A 142 0.65 -12.01 -7.62
CA GLY A 142 -0.45 -12.94 -7.40
C GLY A 142 -1.48 -12.49 -6.37
N ILE A 143 -1.29 -11.33 -5.72
CA ILE A 143 -2.24 -10.74 -4.77
C ILE A 143 -3.19 -9.79 -5.53
N GLY A 144 -4.49 -10.02 -5.36
CA GLY A 144 -5.54 -9.21 -5.95
C GLY A 144 -6.68 -8.93 -4.97
N LYS A 145 -7.72 -8.23 -5.45
CA LYS A 145 -8.87 -7.79 -4.65
C LYS A 145 -9.50 -8.88 -3.78
N ASN A 146 -9.60 -10.09 -4.32
CA ASN A 146 -10.29 -11.22 -3.68
C ASN A 146 -9.35 -12.11 -2.85
N THR A 147 -8.08 -11.74 -2.67
CA THR A 147 -7.14 -12.47 -1.82
C THR A 147 -7.65 -12.49 -0.38
N ASP A 148 -7.67 -13.68 0.25
CA ASP A 148 -8.01 -13.85 1.66
C ASP A 148 -6.85 -13.44 2.58
N ILE A 149 -7.13 -13.23 3.87
CA ILE A 149 -6.12 -12.77 4.83
C ILE A 149 -4.94 -13.73 4.98
N PHE A 150 -5.14 -15.05 4.89
CA PHE A 150 -4.06 -16.03 5.09
C PHE A 150 -3.15 -16.16 3.87
N THR A 151 -3.68 -15.90 2.68
CA THR A 151 -2.86 -15.77 1.47
C THR A 151 -2.11 -14.44 1.48
N TYR A 152 -2.77 -13.36 1.90
CA TYR A 152 -2.15 -12.04 2.06
C TYR A 152 -0.97 -12.09 3.04
N THR A 153 -1.17 -12.62 4.25
CA THR A 153 -0.14 -12.65 5.31
C THR A 153 1.13 -13.40 4.89
N LYS A 154 1.02 -14.38 3.99
CA LYS A 154 2.16 -15.16 3.50
C LYS A 154 2.96 -14.47 2.40
N LYS A 155 2.33 -13.57 1.65
CA LYS A 155 2.89 -12.99 0.42
C LYS A 155 3.21 -11.51 0.55
N ALA A 156 2.37 -10.73 1.23
CA ALA A 156 2.47 -9.28 1.32
C ALA A 156 3.46 -8.80 2.38
N ASN A 157 4.11 -7.65 2.20
CA ASN A 157 4.98 -7.06 3.20
C ASN A 157 4.21 -6.03 4.07
N TYR A 158 4.11 -6.29 5.38
CA TYR A 158 3.35 -5.42 6.30
C TYR A 158 3.90 -5.52 7.72
N VAL A 159 3.69 -4.46 8.50
CA VAL A 159 4.05 -4.37 9.92
C VAL A 159 2.82 -4.64 10.77
N ILE A 160 3.02 -5.36 11.88
CA ILE A 160 2.03 -5.47 12.95
C ILE A 160 2.48 -4.58 14.10
N ARG A 161 1.63 -3.65 14.53
CA ARG A 161 1.83 -2.79 15.70
C ARG A 161 0.78 -3.14 16.74
N ILE A 162 1.20 -3.49 17.95
CA ILE A 162 0.34 -3.81 19.09
C ILE A 162 0.63 -2.81 20.20
N PHE A 163 -0.42 -2.21 20.75
CA PHE A 163 -0.36 -1.24 21.83
C PHE A 163 -1.04 -1.82 23.06
N VAL A 164 -0.33 -1.80 24.19
CA VAL A 164 -0.75 -2.46 25.42
C VAL A 164 -0.52 -1.54 26.60
N SER A 165 -1.36 -1.67 27.63
CA SER A 165 -1.18 -0.99 28.92
C SER A 165 -0.92 -1.97 30.06
N SER A 166 -0.47 -3.18 29.73
CA SER A 166 -0.17 -4.25 30.69
C SER A 166 1.15 -3.98 31.43
N ASN A 167 1.37 -4.75 32.51
CA ASN A 167 2.61 -4.68 33.26
C ASN A 167 3.81 -5.11 32.39
N ILE A 168 4.85 -4.29 32.37
CA ILE A 168 6.11 -4.52 31.65
C ILE A 168 6.92 -5.69 32.24
N GLY A 169 6.62 -6.14 33.47
CA GLY A 169 7.41 -7.16 34.18
C GLY A 169 7.57 -8.51 33.48
N GLU A 170 6.62 -8.94 32.64
CA GLU A 170 6.72 -10.20 31.85
C GLU A 170 6.96 -9.94 30.35
N LYS A 171 7.44 -8.74 29.97
CA LYS A 171 7.55 -8.27 28.58
C LYS A 171 8.19 -9.27 27.61
N ASP A 172 9.31 -9.90 28.01
CA ASP A 172 10.11 -10.72 27.11
C ASP A 172 9.39 -12.04 26.82
N LYS A 173 8.85 -12.66 27.87
CA LYS A 173 8.07 -13.89 27.78
C LYS A 173 6.79 -13.67 26.96
N ASP A 174 6.09 -12.56 27.20
CA ASP A 174 4.88 -12.22 26.44
C ASP A 174 5.21 -11.98 24.96
N PHE A 175 6.28 -11.23 24.69
CA PHE A 175 6.71 -10.93 23.33
C PHE A 175 7.14 -12.19 22.55
N ASP A 176 7.93 -13.07 23.17
CA ASP A 176 8.31 -14.37 22.60
C ASP A 176 7.09 -15.26 22.33
N SER A 177 6.10 -15.23 23.22
CA SER A 177 4.85 -15.99 23.05
C SER A 177 4.10 -15.54 21.80
N ILE A 178 4.03 -14.23 21.56
CA ILE A 178 3.37 -13.67 20.36
C ILE A 178 4.15 -14.02 19.09
N CYS A 179 5.48 -13.88 19.10
CA CYS A 179 6.32 -14.30 17.99
C CYS A 179 6.03 -15.76 17.59
N ASN A 180 5.97 -16.66 18.58
CA ASN A 180 5.66 -18.07 18.35
C ASN A 180 4.23 -18.29 17.82
N ILE A 181 3.23 -17.59 18.37
CA ILE A 181 1.84 -17.68 17.89
C ILE A 181 1.75 -17.25 16.43
N LEU A 182 2.34 -16.12 16.04
CA LEU A 182 2.29 -15.62 14.67
C LEU A 182 2.94 -16.59 13.68
N VAL A 183 4.07 -17.20 14.05
CA VAL A 183 4.73 -18.23 13.22
C VAL A 183 3.83 -19.45 13.05
N ASN A 184 3.25 -19.96 14.14
CA ASN A 184 2.38 -21.14 14.14
C ASN A 184 1.11 -20.93 13.31
N ASP A 185 0.51 -19.74 13.42
CA ASP A 185 -0.68 -19.34 12.66
C ASP A 185 -0.36 -18.90 11.21
N LYS A 186 0.92 -18.95 10.84
CA LYS A 186 1.41 -18.59 9.50
C LYS A 186 1.12 -17.13 9.13
N ILE A 187 1.23 -16.24 10.10
CA ILE A 187 1.12 -14.79 9.96
C ILE A 187 2.53 -14.20 9.81
N TYR A 188 2.96 -14.02 8.56
CA TYR A 188 4.34 -13.66 8.22
C TYR A 188 4.48 -12.16 7.91
N CYS A 189 4.28 -11.33 8.94
CA CYS A 189 4.61 -9.89 8.90
C CYS A 189 6.11 -9.68 8.65
N SER A 190 6.55 -8.46 8.32
CA SER A 190 7.99 -8.14 8.26
C SER A 190 8.54 -7.66 9.57
N ARG A 191 7.72 -6.96 10.36
CA ARG A 191 8.08 -6.51 11.71
C ARG A 191 6.87 -6.67 12.63
N LEU A 192 7.15 -7.18 13.83
CA LEU A 192 6.25 -7.11 14.97
C LEU A 192 6.76 -6.00 15.89
N VAL A 193 5.87 -5.08 16.27
CA VAL A 193 6.17 -3.98 17.17
C VAL A 193 5.17 -3.99 18.31
N VAL A 194 5.62 -4.19 19.55
CA VAL A 194 4.77 -4.10 20.75
C VAL A 194 5.17 -2.85 21.53
N THR A 195 4.22 -1.97 21.81
CA THR A 195 4.45 -0.69 22.49
C THR A 195 3.63 -0.62 23.78
N TYR A 196 4.32 -0.43 24.89
CA TYR A 196 3.73 -0.30 26.22
C TYR A 196 3.46 1.18 26.50
N ILE A 197 2.19 1.52 26.75
CA ILE A 197 1.70 2.89 26.95
C ILE A 197 0.77 2.97 28.17
N SER A 198 0.45 4.18 28.62
CA SER A 198 -0.55 4.39 29.68
C SER A 198 -1.92 3.88 29.24
N LYS A 199 -2.79 3.54 30.21
CA LYS A 199 -4.16 3.09 29.89
C LYS A 199 -4.98 4.23 29.27
N GLU A 200 -4.76 5.45 29.73
CA GLU A 200 -5.36 6.67 29.22
C GLU A 200 -5.01 6.86 27.74
N ASP A 201 -3.72 6.76 27.40
CA ASP A 201 -3.27 6.89 26.01
C ASP A 201 -3.75 5.72 25.16
N LEU A 202 -3.76 4.49 25.68
CA LEU A 202 -4.30 3.33 24.96
C LEU A 202 -5.76 3.57 24.56
N ASN A 203 -6.59 4.06 25.47
CA ASN A 203 -7.99 4.38 25.20
C ASN A 203 -8.13 5.47 24.14
N ALA A 204 -7.30 6.52 24.23
CA ALA A 204 -7.34 7.67 23.31
C ALA A 204 -6.68 7.43 21.94
N LEU A 205 -5.82 6.42 21.81
CA LEU A 205 -4.97 6.22 20.63
C LEU A 205 -5.77 5.94 19.35
N ASN A 206 -5.66 6.82 18.37
CA ASN A 206 -6.08 6.54 16.99
C ASN A 206 -4.86 6.19 16.13
N GLU A 207 -5.08 5.46 15.05
CA GLU A 207 -3.99 5.06 14.15
C GLU A 207 -3.19 6.26 13.61
N ILE A 208 -3.88 7.35 13.27
CA ILE A 208 -3.25 8.58 12.76
C ILE A 208 -2.26 9.21 13.76
N ASP A 209 -2.38 8.92 15.05
CA ASP A 209 -1.53 9.46 16.10
C ASP A 209 -0.28 8.59 16.37
N VAL A 210 -0.20 7.39 15.77
CA VAL A 210 0.87 6.42 16.08
C VAL A 210 2.25 6.98 15.75
N ASP A 211 2.42 7.61 14.59
CA ASP A 211 3.73 8.14 14.19
C ASP A 211 4.15 9.32 15.08
N LYS A 212 3.20 10.14 15.52
CA LYS A 212 3.43 11.19 16.51
C LYS A 212 3.85 10.59 17.86
N LEU A 213 3.18 9.54 18.31
CA LEU A 213 3.54 8.82 19.54
C LEU A 213 4.98 8.28 19.47
N PHE A 214 5.38 7.72 18.34
CA PHE A 214 6.76 7.25 18.14
C PHE A 214 7.79 8.38 18.05
N TYR A 215 7.49 9.45 17.32
CA TYR A 215 8.39 10.60 17.19
C TYR A 215 8.62 11.31 18.53
N THR A 216 7.54 11.49 19.30
CA THR A 216 7.58 12.14 20.62
C THR A 216 7.97 11.19 21.75
N LYS A 217 8.24 9.91 21.44
CA LYS A 217 8.59 8.88 22.43
C LYS A 217 7.62 8.77 23.61
N LYS A 218 6.33 9.08 23.39
CA LYS A 218 5.27 9.02 24.40
C LYS A 218 4.79 7.59 24.65
N PHE A 219 5.68 6.78 25.21
CA PHE A 219 5.45 5.40 25.59
C PHE A 219 6.44 5.03 26.70
N TYR A 220 6.18 3.94 27.43
CA TYR A 220 7.15 3.43 28.41
C TYR A 220 8.30 2.73 27.69
N MET A 221 7.96 1.81 26.80
CA MET A 221 8.92 0.98 26.09
C MET A 221 8.30 0.40 24.81
N ARG A 222 9.15 0.13 23.82
CA ARG A 222 8.79 -0.51 22.57
C ARG A 222 9.75 -1.66 22.27
N LEU A 223 9.18 -2.83 21.99
CA LEU A 223 9.90 -4.03 21.54
C LEU A 223 9.65 -4.23 20.05
N THR A 224 10.68 -4.61 19.31
CA THR A 224 10.58 -4.89 17.87
C THR A 224 11.32 -6.16 17.51
N ALA A 225 10.70 -7.01 16.71
CA ALA A 225 11.31 -8.20 16.12
C ALA A 225 11.15 -8.13 14.61
N VAL A 226 12.16 -8.57 13.86
CA VAL A 226 12.10 -8.63 12.40
C VAL A 226 11.91 -10.07 11.96
N TYR A 227 10.92 -10.30 11.11
CA TYR A 227 10.66 -11.63 10.57
C TYR A 227 11.51 -11.87 9.33
N ASN A 228 12.31 -12.93 9.36
CA ASN A 228 13.12 -13.35 8.24
C ASN A 228 12.34 -14.36 7.37
N ARG A 229 11.79 -13.87 6.25
CA ARG A 229 11.04 -14.69 5.29
C ARG A 229 11.83 -15.85 4.68
N ARG A 230 13.16 -15.77 4.61
CA ARG A 230 14.00 -16.82 3.99
C ARG A 230 14.04 -18.08 4.84
N VAL A 231 14.15 -17.89 6.16
CA VAL A 231 14.23 -18.99 7.15
C VAL A 231 12.90 -19.23 7.88
N LYS A 232 11.90 -18.37 7.65
CA LYS A 232 10.53 -18.45 8.17
C LYS A 232 10.40 -18.33 9.69
N GLU A 233 11.29 -17.55 10.30
CA GLU A 233 11.36 -17.29 11.73
C GLU A 233 11.66 -15.81 11.98
N PHE A 234 11.40 -15.34 13.19
CA PHE A 234 11.97 -14.07 13.64
C PHE A 234 13.49 -14.21 13.75
N ASP A 235 14.22 -13.13 13.51
CA ASP A 235 15.70 -13.11 13.49
C ASP A 235 16.36 -13.42 14.85
N GLY A 236 15.56 -13.59 15.90
CA GLY A 236 16.02 -13.89 17.25
C GLY A 236 16.55 -12.66 18.00
N GLU A 237 16.53 -11.48 17.37
CA GLU A 237 16.89 -10.21 18.00
C GLU A 237 15.62 -9.46 18.40
N VAL A 238 15.57 -9.03 19.67
CA VAL A 238 14.53 -8.12 20.16
C VAL A 238 15.15 -6.75 20.35
N TYR A 239 14.74 -5.80 19.52
CA TYR A 239 15.18 -4.41 19.60
C TYR A 239 14.32 -3.66 20.61
N GLU A 240 14.94 -3.19 21.68
CA GLU A 240 14.29 -2.44 22.75
C GLU A 240 14.53 -0.94 22.60
N VAL A 241 13.46 -0.14 22.73
CA VAL A 241 13.53 1.31 22.76
C VAL A 241 12.75 1.82 23.96
N GLU A 242 13.45 2.50 24.88
CA GLU A 242 12.81 3.24 25.97
C GLU A 242 12.22 4.56 25.45
N GLY A 243 11.05 4.93 25.99
CA GLY A 243 10.42 6.20 25.68
C GLY A 243 10.92 7.35 26.56
N GLU A 244 10.12 8.42 26.68
CA GLU A 244 10.47 9.56 27.53
C GLU A 244 10.54 9.17 29.02
N TYR A 245 11.58 9.63 29.72
CA TYR A 245 11.82 9.29 31.12
C TYR A 245 10.66 9.67 32.06
N ASP A 246 9.92 10.74 31.75
CA ASP A 246 8.81 11.25 32.57
C ASP A 246 7.43 10.81 32.05
N TYR A 247 7.38 9.92 31.06
CA TYR A 247 6.12 9.43 30.52
C TYR A 247 5.31 8.66 31.59
N GLY A 248 4.08 9.11 31.84
CA GLY A 248 3.15 8.47 32.78
C GLY A 248 3.51 8.58 34.26
N LYS A 249 4.43 9.49 34.63
CA LYS A 249 4.76 9.85 36.02
C LYS A 249 3.95 11.03 36.53
#